data_AF-A0AAW1JN39-F1
#
_entry.id   AF-A0AAW1JN39-F1
#
_cell.length_a   1.000
_cell.length_b   1.000
_cell.length_c   1.000
_cell.angle_alpha   90.00
_cell.angle_beta   90.00
_cell.angle_gamma   90.00
#
_symmetry.space_group_name_H-M   'P 1'
#
loop_
_entity.id
_entity.type
_entity.pdbx_description
1 polymer ?
#
loop_
_entity_poly.entity_id
_entity_poly.type
_entity_poly.pdbx_seq_one_letter_code
_entity_poly.pdbx_strand_id
1 'polypeptide(L)'
;MVRTTEIVERLNLKPHVDGGFYTETFRDHSITLSISHLPSHYKVDRAVSTAIYFLLPSGSVAHLHRIPCAETFHYYMGEPITVMELNEEDGQVKLTRVGPNLFEDERLQYTVPPYIWFGSFQTNDISMPSDGSQIEVTPRNAEDHYCLLGVTCAPAFQYEDSEPGNRSELVAKFPKFESLISLLTIPE
;
A
#
# COMPACT_ATOMS: atom_id res chain seq x y z
N MET A 1 8.70 20.20 -12.40
CA MET A 1 7.97 19.22 -11.58
C MET A 1 8.55 19.31 -10.17
N VAL A 2 7.74 19.25 -9.11
CA VAL A 2 8.27 19.27 -7.73
C VAL A 2 9.00 17.95 -7.49
N ARG A 3 10.20 17.96 -6.91
CA ARG A 3 10.98 16.74 -6.66
C ARG A 3 10.52 15.99 -5.41
N THR A 4 10.78 14.68 -5.36
CA THR A 4 10.52 13.83 -4.19
C THR A 4 11.10 14.42 -2.91
N THR A 5 12.39 14.79 -2.90
CA THR A 5 13.05 15.38 -1.72
C THR A 5 12.35 16.65 -1.22
N GLU A 6 11.91 17.52 -2.13
CA GLU A 6 11.21 18.76 -1.78
C GLU A 6 9.86 18.47 -1.09
N ILE A 7 9.13 17.44 -1.52
CA ILE A 7 7.87 17.02 -0.89
C ILE A 7 8.14 16.39 0.49
N VAL A 8 9.13 15.50 0.57
CA VAL A 8 9.53 14.84 1.82
C VAL A 8 9.87 15.89 2.89
N GLU A 9 10.68 16.89 2.53
CA GLU A 9 11.02 18.00 3.42
C GLU A 9 9.79 18.85 3.76
N ARG A 10 8.99 19.24 2.77
CA ARG A 10 7.86 20.17 2.96
C ARG A 10 6.74 19.60 3.83
N LEU A 11 6.53 18.29 3.77
CA LEU A 11 5.50 17.57 4.54
C LEU A 11 6.08 16.86 5.77
N ASN A 12 7.38 16.98 6.05
CA ASN A 12 8.08 16.28 7.13
C ASN A 12 7.85 14.76 7.09
N LEU A 13 7.94 14.17 5.91
CA LEU A 13 7.78 12.73 5.75
C LEU A 13 9.01 11.99 6.28
N LYS A 14 8.79 10.80 6.82
CA LYS A 14 9.84 9.90 7.33
C LYS A 14 9.81 8.59 6.54
N PRO A 15 10.93 7.88 6.40
CA PRO A 15 10.93 6.55 5.80
C PRO A 15 9.90 5.64 6.48
N HIS A 16 9.10 4.92 5.69
CA HIS A 16 8.15 3.93 6.19
C HIS A 16 8.79 2.54 6.24
N VAL A 17 8.39 1.71 7.20
CA VAL A 17 8.94 0.35 7.37
C VAL A 17 8.66 -0.53 6.15
N ASP A 18 7.47 -0.37 5.57
CA ASP A 18 7.07 -1.11 4.37
C ASP A 18 7.60 -0.45 3.08
N GLY A 19 8.40 0.61 3.17
CA GLY A 19 8.96 1.33 2.02
C GLY A 19 8.20 2.60 1.64
N GLY A 20 8.88 3.50 0.93
CA GLY A 20 8.42 4.87 0.70
C GLY A 20 8.57 5.77 1.94
N PHE A 21 7.80 6.85 1.98
CA PHE A 21 7.82 7.83 3.05
C PHE A 21 6.41 8.12 3.55
N TYR A 22 6.25 8.45 4.82
CA TYR A 22 4.95 8.75 5.40
C TYR A 22 5.02 9.79 6.53
N THR A 23 3.88 10.36 6.88
CA THR A 23 3.67 11.03 8.16
C THR A 23 2.21 10.93 8.57
N GLU A 24 1.94 10.65 9.84
CA GLU A 24 0.58 10.68 10.38
C GLU A 24 0.14 12.12 10.60
N THR A 25 -0.98 12.48 9.98
CA THR A 25 -1.53 13.85 10.03
C THR A 25 -2.77 13.95 10.92
N PHE A 26 -3.42 12.81 11.20
CA PHE A 26 -4.63 12.75 11.98
C PHE A 26 -4.79 11.40 12.69
N ARG A 27 -5.23 11.46 13.95
CA ARG A 27 -5.70 10.31 14.72
C ARG A 27 -6.87 10.74 15.60
N ASP A 28 -8.01 10.07 15.45
CA ASP A 28 -9.24 10.43 16.15
C ASP A 28 -9.34 9.78 17.53
N HIS A 29 -9.01 10.54 18.57
CA HIS A 29 -9.13 10.13 19.97
C HIS A 29 -10.46 10.53 20.63
N SER A 30 -11.45 10.99 19.86
CA SER A 30 -12.76 11.35 20.42
C SER A 30 -13.49 10.14 21.05
N ILE A 31 -13.24 8.95 20.51
CA ILE A 31 -13.74 7.67 21.00
C ILE A 31 -12.60 6.64 20.98
N THR A 32 -12.48 5.86 22.04
CA THR A 32 -11.62 4.66 22.08
C THR A 32 -12.49 3.42 21.92
N LEU A 33 -12.27 2.67 20.84
CA LEU A 33 -12.86 1.36 20.61
C LEU A 33 -12.06 0.33 21.40
N SER A 34 -12.64 -0.18 22.49
CA SER A 34 -12.01 -1.25 23.27
C SER A 34 -11.87 -2.52 22.43
N ILE A 35 -10.73 -3.20 22.56
CA ILE A 35 -10.44 -4.50 21.95
C ILE A 35 -11.54 -5.54 22.23
N SER A 36 -12.20 -5.46 23.40
CA SER A 36 -13.32 -6.32 23.77
C SER A 36 -14.56 -6.20 22.87
N HIS A 37 -14.67 -5.10 22.11
CA HIS A 37 -15.74 -4.85 21.15
C HIS A 37 -15.28 -4.97 19.69
N LEU A 38 -14.01 -5.33 19.45
CA LEU A 38 -13.43 -5.48 18.12
C LEU A 38 -13.32 -6.98 17.75
N PRO A 39 -13.26 -7.32 16.45
CA PRO A 39 -12.94 -8.67 16.01
C PRO A 39 -11.63 -9.19 16.65
N SER A 40 -11.52 -10.50 16.87
CA SER A 40 -10.42 -11.13 17.63
C SER A 40 -9.02 -10.91 17.06
N HIS A 41 -8.90 -10.49 15.79
CA HIS A 41 -7.63 -10.19 15.16
C HIS A 41 -7.05 -8.83 15.56
N TYR A 42 -7.87 -7.95 16.16
CA TYR A 42 -7.39 -6.70 16.75
C TYR A 42 -6.68 -7.02 18.07
N LYS A 43 -5.43 -6.57 18.20
CA LYS A 43 -4.54 -6.89 19.34
C LYS A 43 -4.48 -5.79 20.39
N VAL A 44 -4.95 -4.59 20.06
CA VAL A 44 -4.97 -3.42 20.96
C VAL A 44 -6.22 -2.56 20.74
N ASP A 45 -6.57 -1.75 21.74
CA ASP A 45 -7.62 -0.72 21.62
C ASP A 45 -7.37 0.23 20.44
N ARG A 46 -8.44 0.79 19.88
CA ARG A 46 -8.37 1.62 18.67
C ARG A 46 -8.91 3.02 18.86
N ALA A 47 -8.20 3.99 18.31
CA ALA A 47 -8.79 5.25 17.89
C ALA A 47 -9.79 4.98 16.74
N VAL A 48 -10.75 5.91 16.52
CA VAL A 48 -11.79 5.71 15.50
C VAL A 48 -11.18 5.60 14.10
N SER A 49 -10.20 6.44 13.79
CA SER A 49 -9.55 6.47 12.49
C SER A 49 -8.20 7.17 12.53
N THR A 50 -7.42 6.97 11.47
CA THR A 50 -6.14 7.65 11.20
C THR A 50 -6.11 8.14 9.78
N ALA A 51 -5.38 9.22 9.52
CA ALA A 51 -4.97 9.61 8.18
C ALA A 51 -3.48 9.92 8.15
N ILE A 52 -2.83 9.55 7.05
CA ILE A 52 -1.41 9.80 6.79
C ILE A 52 -1.24 10.45 5.41
N TYR A 53 -0.14 11.18 5.23
CA TYR A 53 0.46 11.31 3.89
C TYR A 53 1.34 10.09 3.65
N PHE A 54 1.30 9.56 2.43
CA PHE A 54 2.20 8.52 1.95
C PHE A 54 2.77 8.91 0.59
N LEU A 55 4.09 8.84 0.45
CA LEU A 55 4.81 9.12 -0.79
C LEU A 55 5.60 7.87 -1.19
N LEU A 56 5.37 7.41 -2.42
CA LEU A 56 6.10 6.29 -3.00
C LEU A 56 6.94 6.79 -4.18
N PRO A 57 8.27 6.84 -4.08
CA PRO A 57 9.13 7.16 -5.22
C PRO A 57 9.27 5.96 -6.17
N SER A 58 9.63 6.21 -7.43
CA SER A 58 10.08 5.16 -8.35
C SER A 58 11.28 4.40 -7.81
N GLY A 59 11.36 3.11 -8.11
CA GLY A 59 12.35 2.18 -7.56
C GLY A 59 12.10 1.75 -6.12
N SER A 60 11.07 2.29 -5.46
CA SER A 60 10.59 1.82 -4.15
C SER A 60 9.26 1.09 -4.29
N VAL A 61 8.98 0.23 -3.32
CA VAL A 61 7.68 -0.47 -3.19
C VAL A 61 7.14 -0.28 -1.78
N ALA A 62 5.82 -0.39 -1.63
CA ALA A 62 5.18 -0.70 -0.36
C ALA A 62 5.04 -2.22 -0.28
N HIS A 63 5.75 -2.85 0.66
CA HIS A 63 5.80 -4.30 0.79
C HIS A 63 4.41 -4.88 1.11
N LEU A 64 4.21 -6.13 0.70
CA LEU A 64 3.02 -6.92 0.99
C LEU A 64 2.85 -7.05 2.50
N HIS A 65 1.71 -6.58 2.98
CA HIS A 65 1.28 -6.69 4.36
C HIS A 65 -0.23 -6.89 4.44
N ARG A 66 -0.72 -7.26 5.61
CA ARG A 66 -2.14 -7.44 5.89
C ARG A 66 -2.48 -6.78 7.22
N ILE A 67 -3.62 -6.10 7.25
CA ILE A 67 -4.14 -5.40 8.43
C ILE A 67 -5.63 -5.68 8.60
N PRO A 68 -6.15 -5.56 9.83
CA PRO A 68 -7.55 -5.85 10.13
C PRO A 68 -8.51 -4.69 9.80
N CYS A 69 -8.00 -3.50 9.48
CA CYS A 69 -8.83 -2.36 9.07
C CYS A 69 -8.88 -2.21 7.56
N ALA A 70 -9.93 -1.55 7.07
CA ALA A 70 -9.99 -1.12 5.69
C ALA A 70 -9.03 0.07 5.50
N GLU A 71 -8.25 0.04 4.43
CA GLU A 71 -7.28 1.08 4.10
C GLU A 71 -7.66 1.75 2.79
N THR A 72 -7.89 3.07 2.85
CA THR A 72 -8.31 3.86 1.70
C THR A 72 -7.20 4.78 1.22
N PHE A 73 -6.79 4.58 -0.02
CA PHE A 73 -5.88 5.45 -0.77
C PHE A 73 -6.66 6.61 -1.40
N HIS A 74 -6.09 7.81 -1.30
CA HIS A 74 -6.59 9.04 -1.92
C HIS A 74 -5.45 9.65 -2.75
N TYR A 75 -5.57 9.63 -4.08
CA TYR A 75 -4.57 10.23 -4.96
C TYR A 75 -4.52 11.75 -4.75
N TYR A 76 -3.31 12.30 -4.57
CA TYR A 76 -3.08 13.75 -4.48
C TYR A 76 -2.29 14.31 -5.67
N MET A 77 -1.12 13.73 -5.99
CA MET A 77 -0.32 14.19 -7.13
C MET A 77 0.76 13.17 -7.54
N GLY A 78 1.35 13.39 -8.71
CA GLY A 78 2.39 12.53 -9.29
C GLY A 78 1.83 11.50 -10.26
N GLU A 79 2.54 10.41 -10.42
CA GLU A 79 2.18 9.28 -11.28
C GLU A 79 1.26 8.27 -10.56
N PRO A 80 0.58 7.38 -11.29
CA PRO A 80 -0.22 6.33 -10.68
C PRO A 80 0.64 5.27 -9.98
N ILE A 81 0.09 4.71 -8.89
CA ILE A 81 0.57 3.44 -8.32
C ILE A 81 -0.38 2.30 -8.67
N THR A 82 0.17 1.09 -8.70
CA THR A 82 -0.63 -0.14 -8.75
C THR A 82 -0.64 -0.75 -7.36
N VAL A 83 -1.83 -0.95 -6.80
CA VAL A 83 -2.08 -1.71 -5.58
C VAL A 83 -2.35 -3.16 -5.98
N MET A 84 -1.51 -4.08 -5.50
CA MET A 84 -1.71 -5.51 -5.65
C MET A 84 -2.44 -6.05 -4.43
N GLU A 85 -3.48 -6.84 -4.65
CA GLU A 85 -4.27 -7.49 -3.62
C GLU A 85 -4.29 -9.00 -3.88
N LEU A 86 -4.00 -9.78 -2.84
CA LEU A 86 -4.00 -11.24 -2.84
C LEU A 86 -5.03 -11.73 -1.83
N ASN A 87 -6.13 -12.30 -2.33
CA ASN A 87 -7.18 -12.89 -1.48
C ASN A 87 -6.93 -14.39 -1.32
N GLU A 88 -6.63 -14.81 -0.08
CA GLU A 88 -6.35 -16.22 0.22
C GLU A 88 -7.62 -17.08 0.29
N GLU A 89 -8.79 -16.48 0.51
CA GLU A 89 -10.04 -17.22 0.68
C GLU A 89 -10.53 -17.80 -0.65
N ASP A 90 -10.39 -17.05 -1.74
CA ASP A 90 -10.86 -17.43 -3.07
C ASP A 90 -9.73 -17.54 -4.12
N GLY A 91 -8.50 -17.21 -3.75
CA GLY A 91 -7.33 -17.23 -4.64
C GLY A 91 -7.30 -16.10 -5.67
N GLN A 92 -8.17 -15.09 -5.54
CA GLN A 92 -8.20 -13.97 -6.48
C GLN A 92 -7.00 -13.04 -6.29
N VAL A 93 -6.48 -12.57 -7.42
CA VAL A 93 -5.47 -11.51 -7.48
C VAL A 93 -6.07 -10.32 -8.19
N LYS A 94 -5.93 -9.14 -7.59
CA LYS A 94 -6.43 -7.89 -8.14
C LYS A 94 -5.31 -6.87 -8.21
N LEU A 95 -5.26 -6.15 -9.33
CA LEU A 95 -4.33 -5.05 -9.55
C LEU A 95 -5.15 -3.79 -9.82
N THR A 96 -5.08 -2.82 -8.90
CA THR A 96 -5.85 -1.59 -9.00
C THR A 96 -4.90 -0.40 -9.19
N ARG A 97 -5.08 0.37 -10.27
CA ARG A 97 -4.35 1.62 -10.48
C ARG A 97 -5.00 2.76 -9.70
N VAL A 98 -4.24 3.41 -8.83
CA VAL A 98 -4.65 4.61 -8.10
C VAL A 98 -3.91 5.80 -8.70
N GLY A 99 -4.64 6.72 -9.32
CA GLY A 99 -4.07 7.77 -10.15
C GLY A 99 -5.11 8.77 -10.70
N PRO A 100 -4.66 9.80 -11.43
CA PRO A 100 -5.52 10.90 -11.87
C PRO A 100 -6.38 10.58 -13.10
N ASN A 101 -6.06 9.53 -13.87
CA ASN A 101 -6.64 9.30 -15.19
C ASN A 101 -7.94 8.48 -15.15
N LEU A 102 -9.06 9.18 -14.95
CA LEU A 102 -10.40 8.59 -14.88
C LEU A 102 -10.86 7.83 -16.13
N PHE A 103 -10.20 8.05 -17.27
CA PHE A 103 -10.57 7.42 -18.55
C PHE A 103 -9.67 6.23 -18.91
N GLU A 104 -8.67 5.91 -18.08
CA GLU A 104 -7.74 4.78 -18.27
C GLU A 104 -7.79 3.79 -17.09
N ASP A 105 -9.00 3.53 -16.57
CA ASP A 105 -9.28 2.61 -15.46
C ASP A 105 -8.54 2.91 -14.14
N GLU A 106 -8.02 4.14 -13.98
CA GLU A 106 -7.46 4.60 -12.70
C GLU A 106 -8.56 5.06 -11.74
N ARG A 107 -8.25 4.98 -10.45
CA ARG A 107 -9.11 5.42 -9.36
C ARG A 107 -8.46 6.58 -8.62
N LEU A 108 -9.18 7.69 -8.47
CA LEU A 108 -8.74 8.76 -7.55
C LEU A 108 -8.78 8.32 -6.08
N GLN A 109 -9.68 7.40 -5.75
CA GLN A 109 -9.81 6.82 -4.41
C GLN A 109 -10.06 5.32 -4.52
N TYR A 110 -9.39 4.55 -3.67
CA TYR A 110 -9.52 3.10 -3.65
C TYR A 110 -9.37 2.55 -2.24
N THR A 111 -10.20 1.58 -1.86
CA THR A 111 -10.17 0.95 -0.54
C THR A 111 -9.81 -0.52 -0.67
N VAL A 112 -8.73 -0.92 -0.02
CA VAL A 112 -8.41 -2.32 0.21
C VAL A 112 -9.23 -2.82 1.40
N PRO A 113 -9.98 -3.93 1.26
CA PRO A 113 -10.74 -4.50 2.37
C PRO A 113 -9.82 -5.01 3.50
N PRO A 114 -10.34 -5.12 4.74
CA PRO A 114 -9.67 -5.83 5.81
C PRO A 114 -9.17 -7.22 5.42
N TYR A 115 -8.07 -7.66 6.01
CA TYR A 115 -7.54 -9.02 5.90
C TYR A 115 -7.14 -9.49 4.49
N ILE A 116 -7.03 -8.57 3.55
CA ILE A 116 -6.40 -8.82 2.24
C ILE A 116 -4.90 -8.56 2.37
N TRP A 117 -4.08 -9.42 1.76
CA TRP A 117 -2.67 -9.10 1.57
C TRP A 117 -2.55 -8.07 0.47
N PHE A 118 -1.89 -6.96 0.73
CA PHE A 118 -1.69 -5.94 -0.29
C PHE A 118 -0.35 -5.23 -0.18
N GLY A 119 0.13 -4.76 -1.32
CA GLY A 119 1.33 -3.97 -1.47
C GLY A 119 1.18 -3.05 -2.68
N SER A 120 2.11 -2.14 -2.89
CA SER A 120 2.03 -1.22 -4.04
C SER A 120 3.37 -0.86 -4.64
N PHE A 121 3.34 -0.45 -5.90
CA PHE A 121 4.51 -0.04 -6.67
C PHE A 121 4.09 1.05 -7.67
N GLN A 122 5.05 1.82 -8.17
CA GLN A 122 4.80 2.77 -9.25
C GLN A 122 4.33 2.05 -10.51
N THR A 123 3.12 2.34 -11.01
CA THR A 123 2.54 1.61 -12.16
C THR A 123 3.48 1.60 -13.36
N ASN A 124 4.16 2.71 -13.61
CA ASN A 124 5.05 2.90 -14.75
C ASN A 124 6.46 2.31 -14.54
N ASP A 125 6.78 1.76 -13.35
CA ASP A 125 8.03 1.04 -13.12
C ASP A 125 7.98 -0.40 -13.62
N ILE A 126 6.77 -0.97 -13.76
CA ILE A 126 6.61 -2.40 -14.00
C ILE A 126 5.71 -2.64 -15.21
N SER A 127 6.23 -3.35 -16.20
CA SER A 127 5.44 -3.97 -17.24
C SER A 127 5.22 -5.44 -16.90
N MET A 128 3.99 -5.93 -17.06
CA MET A 128 3.65 -7.32 -16.80
C MET A 128 2.59 -7.81 -17.79
N PRO A 129 2.69 -9.04 -18.30
CA PRO A 129 1.63 -9.65 -19.09
C PRO A 129 0.36 -9.88 -18.25
N SER A 130 -0.78 -9.97 -18.93
CA SER A 130 -2.10 -10.12 -18.29
C SER A 130 -2.26 -11.42 -17.49
N ASP A 131 -1.40 -12.42 -17.73
CA ASP A 131 -1.41 -13.69 -17.02
C ASP A 131 -0.64 -13.66 -15.68
N GLY A 132 -0.04 -12.51 -15.33
CA GLY A 132 0.67 -12.31 -14.08
C GLY A 132 2.09 -12.86 -14.07
N SER A 133 2.58 -13.37 -15.22
CA SER A 133 3.90 -13.98 -15.34
C SER A 133 5.03 -12.92 -15.26
N GLN A 134 6.23 -13.29 -15.71
CA GLN A 134 7.47 -12.53 -15.47
C GLN A 134 7.31 -11.02 -15.67
N ILE A 135 7.70 -10.25 -14.65
CA ILE A 135 7.69 -8.79 -14.68
C ILE A 135 8.96 -8.24 -15.34
N GLU A 136 8.84 -7.10 -16.01
CA GLU A 136 9.95 -6.28 -16.44
C GLU A 136 9.97 -4.97 -15.63
N VAL A 137 11.06 -4.72 -14.92
CA VAL A 137 11.25 -3.51 -14.13
C VAL A 137 12.04 -2.49 -14.95
N THR A 138 11.47 -1.31 -15.17
CA THR A 138 12.13 -0.18 -15.81
C THR A 138 12.64 0.77 -14.73
N PRO A 139 13.96 0.91 -14.54
CA PRO A 139 14.51 1.87 -13.60
C PRO A 139 14.20 3.30 -14.05
N ARG A 140 13.67 4.13 -13.15
CA ARG A 140 13.42 5.56 -13.40
C ARG A 140 13.95 6.40 -12.24
N ASN A 141 14.08 7.70 -12.47
CA ASN A 141 14.62 8.60 -11.45
C ASN A 141 13.60 8.79 -10.31
N ALA A 142 13.94 8.32 -9.11
CA ALA A 142 13.12 8.45 -7.91
C ALA A 142 12.83 9.91 -7.50
N GLU A 143 13.67 10.87 -7.92
CA GLU A 143 13.42 12.29 -7.65
C GLU A 143 12.35 12.90 -8.56
N ASP A 144 12.21 12.36 -9.78
CA ASP A 144 11.33 12.90 -10.81
C ASP A 144 10.01 12.12 -10.92
N HIS A 145 10.01 10.85 -10.52
CA HIS A 145 8.86 9.94 -10.62
C HIS A 145 8.44 9.46 -9.22
N TYR A 146 7.24 9.82 -8.81
CA TYR A 146 6.65 9.46 -7.51
C TYR A 146 5.13 9.54 -7.56
N CYS A 147 4.49 9.02 -6.52
CA CYS A 147 3.08 9.23 -6.23
C CYS A 147 2.93 9.72 -4.78
N LEU A 148 2.21 10.82 -4.58
CA LEU A 148 1.78 11.29 -3.27
C LEU A 148 0.31 10.96 -3.07
N LEU A 149 0.01 10.32 -1.95
CA LEU A 149 -1.30 9.82 -1.57
C LEU A 149 -1.65 10.31 -0.16
N GLY A 150 -2.94 10.41 0.12
CA GLY A 150 -3.48 10.29 1.46
C GLY A 150 -3.86 8.84 1.71
N VAL A 151 -3.64 8.34 2.92
CA VAL A 151 -4.11 7.01 3.31
C VAL A 151 -4.90 7.11 4.60
N THR A 152 -6.12 6.57 4.60
CA THR A 152 -7.03 6.60 5.74
C THR A 152 -7.37 5.19 6.18
N CYS A 153 -7.26 4.93 7.49
CA CYS A 153 -7.68 3.66 8.08
C CYS A 153 -8.80 3.89 9.10
N ALA A 154 -9.85 3.08 9.02
CA ALA A 154 -10.94 3.06 9.99
C ALA A 154 -11.38 1.59 10.23
N PRO A 155 -11.23 1.04 11.46
CA PRO A 155 -10.59 1.63 12.65
C PRO A 155 -9.14 2.08 12.42
N ALA A 156 -8.63 2.95 13.31
CA ALA A 156 -7.28 3.49 13.22
C ALA A 156 -6.21 2.40 13.04
N PHE A 157 -5.19 2.71 12.24
CA PHE A 157 -4.01 1.85 12.09
C PHE A 157 -3.23 1.72 13.41
N GLN A 158 -2.73 0.51 13.66
CA GLN A 158 -1.81 0.17 14.73
C GLN A 158 -0.79 -0.86 14.23
N TYR A 159 0.47 -0.68 14.60
CA TYR A 159 1.56 -1.53 14.13
C TYR A 159 1.48 -2.95 14.67
N GLU A 160 0.95 -3.13 15.89
CA GLU A 160 0.78 -4.44 16.53
C GLU A 160 -0.04 -5.40 15.67
N ASP A 161 -0.89 -4.87 14.81
CA ASP A 161 -1.83 -5.61 13.98
C ASP A 161 -1.37 -5.79 12.54
N SER A 162 -0.28 -5.14 12.16
CA SER A 162 0.31 -5.32 10.84
C SER A 162 1.02 -6.67 10.77
N GLU A 163 0.68 -7.45 9.75
CA GLU A 163 1.30 -8.72 9.42
C GLU A 163 2.13 -8.53 8.15
N PRO A 164 3.47 -8.67 8.19
CA PRO A 164 4.29 -8.63 6.99
C PRO A 164 4.14 -9.93 6.18
N GLY A 165 4.16 -9.81 4.85
CA GLY A 165 4.01 -10.95 3.95
C GLY A 165 5.24 -11.86 3.94
N ASN A 166 5.04 -13.16 4.18
CA ASN A 166 6.09 -14.16 3.96
C ASN A 166 6.15 -14.54 2.47
N ARG A 167 7.32 -14.37 1.84
CA ARG A 167 7.51 -14.61 0.40
C ARG A 167 7.17 -16.05 0.03
N SER A 168 7.78 -17.03 0.71
CA SER A 168 7.64 -18.45 0.35
C SER A 168 6.18 -18.91 0.47
N GLU A 169 5.47 -18.49 1.51
CA GLU A 169 4.06 -18.82 1.72
C GLU A 169 3.14 -18.18 0.68
N LEU A 170 3.35 -16.90 0.37
CA LEU A 170 2.55 -16.19 -0.64
C LEU A 170 2.80 -16.73 -2.04
N VAL A 171 4.05 -17.02 -2.40
CA VAL A 171 4.39 -17.64 -3.69
C VAL A 171 3.75 -19.03 -3.81
N ALA A 172 3.76 -19.83 -2.74
CA ALA A 172 3.13 -21.15 -2.75
C ALA A 172 1.62 -21.08 -3.03
N LYS A 173 0.93 -20.02 -2.57
CA LYS A 173 -0.51 -19.80 -2.80
C LYS A 173 -0.81 -19.14 -4.15
N PHE A 174 0.07 -18.26 -4.63
CA PHE A 174 -0.11 -17.47 -5.84
C PHE A 174 1.07 -17.64 -6.82
N PRO A 175 1.38 -18.86 -7.28
CA PRO A 175 2.63 -19.17 -7.98
C PRO A 175 2.78 -18.43 -9.32
N LYS A 176 1.68 -18.05 -9.97
CA LYS A 176 1.72 -17.29 -11.22
C LYS A 176 2.35 -15.91 -11.05
N PHE A 177 2.20 -15.30 -9.87
CA PHE A 177 2.66 -13.94 -9.56
C PHE A 177 3.98 -13.94 -8.79
N GLU A 178 4.76 -15.03 -8.83
CA GLU A 178 6.01 -15.18 -8.07
C GLU A 178 6.95 -13.99 -8.23
N SER A 179 7.15 -13.50 -9.47
CA SER A 179 8.06 -12.39 -9.72
C SER A 179 7.61 -11.10 -9.03
N LEU A 180 6.31 -10.80 -9.04
CA LEU A 180 5.76 -9.60 -8.41
C LEU A 180 5.71 -9.74 -6.87
N ILE A 181 5.33 -10.91 -6.36
CA ILE A 181 5.37 -11.20 -4.92
C ILE A 181 6.79 -11.10 -4.39
N SER A 182 7.77 -11.62 -5.13
CA SER A 182 9.19 -11.54 -4.74
C SER A 182 9.69 -10.11 -4.69
N LEU A 183 9.24 -9.24 -5.61
CA LEU A 183 9.55 -7.81 -5.57
C LEU A 183 8.89 -7.11 -4.37
N LEU A 184 7.65 -7.48 -4.04
CA LEU A 184 6.87 -6.86 -2.97
C LEU A 184 7.09 -7.48 -1.59
N THR A 185 8.02 -8.41 -1.42
CA THR A 185 8.34 -9.01 -0.12
C THR A 185 9.81 -8.84 0.20
N ILE A 186 10.13 -8.71 1.48
CA ILE A 186 11.52 -8.69 1.94
C ILE A 186 12.08 -10.12 1.80
N PRO A 187 13.31 -10.31 1.28
CA PRO A 187 13.96 -11.62 1.26
C PRO A 187 14.08 -12.21 2.67
N GLU A 188 13.87 -13.52 2.79
CA GLU A 188 14.12 -14.28 4.03
C GLU A 188 15.61 -14.30 4.41
#